data_AF-A0A9Q1A6C5-F1
#
_entry.id   AF-A0A9Q1A6C5-F1
#
_cell.length_a   1.000
_cell.length_b   1.000
_cell.length_c   1.000
_cell.angle_alpha   90.00
_cell.angle_beta   90.00
_cell.angle_gamma   90.00
#
_symmetry.space_group_name_H-M   'P 1'
#
loop_
_entity.id
_entity.type
_entity.pdbx_description
1 polymer ?
#
loop_
_entity_poly.entity_id
_entity_poly.type
_entity_poly.pdbx_seq_one_letter_code
_entity_poly.pdbx_strand_id
1 'polypeptide(L)'
;MASLKGCHVHAIAQFTGALTAQGRSSLLEDTGFSFVNCKVTGSGALYLGRAWGPFSRVVFAYTYMDNIIIPKGWYNWGDPNRELTVFYGQYKCTGPGASFAGRVSWSRELTDSEAKPFTSLNFIDGSEWIKM
;
A
#
# COMPACT_ATOMS: atom_id res chain seq x y z
N MET A 1 11.70 0.04 7.61
CA MET A 1 10.49 -0.72 7.22
C MET A 1 9.37 -0.34 8.16
N ALA A 2 8.10 -0.48 7.79
CA ALA A 2 7.00 -0.33 8.75
C ALA A 2 5.85 -1.30 8.44
N SER A 3 5.34 -1.99 9.46
CA SER A 3 4.14 -2.83 9.38
C SER A 3 3.08 -2.27 10.32
N LEU A 4 1.91 -1.93 9.78
CA LEU A 4 0.74 -1.52 10.53
C LEU A 4 -0.24 -2.70 10.54
N LYS A 5 -0.60 -3.18 11.73
CA LYS A 5 -1.50 -4.32 11.90
C LYS A 5 -2.72 -3.92 12.72
N GLY A 6 -3.92 -4.20 12.21
CA GLY A 6 -5.18 -3.92 12.93
C GLY A 6 -5.49 -2.43 13.09
N CYS A 7 -4.85 -1.56 12.31
CA CYS A 7 -5.01 -0.11 12.45
C CYS A 7 -6.23 0.40 11.67
N HIS A 8 -6.86 1.45 12.19
CA HIS A 8 -7.79 2.28 11.43
C HIS A 8 -7.06 3.54 10.96
N VAL A 9 -6.96 3.70 9.64
CA VAL A 9 -6.35 4.88 9.01
C VAL A 9 -7.46 5.70 8.38
N HIS A 10 -7.67 6.91 8.92
CA HIS A 10 -8.73 7.81 8.51
C HIS A 10 -8.16 9.05 7.81
N ALA A 11 -8.48 9.23 6.53
CA ALA A 11 -8.01 10.36 5.74
C ALA A 11 -8.94 11.58 5.88
N ILE A 12 -8.36 12.75 6.10
CA ILE A 12 -9.08 14.03 6.20
C ILE A 12 -8.68 14.90 5.00
N ALA A 13 -9.03 14.45 3.79
CA ALA A 13 -8.77 15.20 2.56
C ALA A 13 -9.99 16.07 2.19
N GLN A 14 -9.74 17.32 1.79
CA GLN A 14 -10.80 18.22 1.30
C GLN A 14 -11.18 17.91 -0.15
N PHE A 15 -10.19 17.64 -1.01
CA PHE A 15 -10.41 17.33 -2.43
C PHE A 15 -9.77 15.99 -2.79
N THR A 16 -8.44 15.95 -2.86
CA THR A 16 -7.66 14.76 -3.19
C THR A 16 -6.49 14.58 -2.23
N GLY A 17 -6.24 13.35 -1.80
CA GLY A 17 -5.11 12.99 -0.94
C GLY A 17 -4.38 11.73 -1.39
N ALA A 18 -3.31 11.38 -0.67
CA ALA A 18 -2.65 10.08 -0.78
C ALA A 18 -2.37 9.53 0.62
N LEU A 19 -2.75 8.27 0.89
CA LEU A 19 -2.56 7.65 2.20
C LEU A 19 -1.07 7.44 2.51
N THR A 20 -0.28 7.06 1.50
CA THR A 20 1.15 6.78 1.67
C THR A 20 2.02 7.57 0.69
N ALA A 21 3.25 7.85 1.10
CA ALA A 21 4.32 8.40 0.27
C ALA A 21 5.64 7.72 0.63
N GLN A 22 5.88 6.50 0.13
CA GLN A 22 7.06 5.70 0.52
C GLN A 22 8.28 6.09 -0.33
N GLY A 23 9.43 6.24 0.34
CA GLY A 23 10.63 6.89 -0.18
C GLY A 23 11.79 5.98 -0.59
N ARG A 24 11.55 4.68 -0.81
CA ARG A 24 12.63 3.72 -1.15
C ARG A 24 13.37 4.15 -2.43
N SER A 25 14.70 4.19 -2.36
CA SER A 25 15.55 4.79 -3.39
C SER A 25 16.29 3.78 -4.25
N SER A 26 16.33 2.50 -3.85
CA SER A 26 16.96 1.42 -4.62
C SER A 26 16.31 0.05 -4.39
N LEU A 27 16.56 -0.92 -5.28
CA LEU A 27 16.13 -2.32 -5.10
C LEU A 27 16.89 -3.05 -3.98
N LEU A 28 18.08 -2.56 -3.61
CA LEU A 28 18.92 -3.18 -2.59
C LEU A 28 18.45 -2.86 -1.16
N GLU A 29 17.75 -1.74 -0.99
CA GLU A 29 17.13 -1.41 0.29
C GLU A 29 15.98 -2.36 0.60
N ASP A 30 16.03 -3.07 1.71
CA ASP A 30 14.86 -3.82 2.19
C ASP A 30 13.95 -2.90 3.02
N THR A 31 13.30 -1.93 2.37
CA THR A 31 12.36 -0.99 3.04
C THR A 31 11.00 -0.94 2.37
N GLY A 32 9.96 -0.50 3.08
CA GLY A 32 8.60 -0.44 2.56
C GLY A 32 7.58 -0.26 3.67
N PHE A 33 6.32 -0.10 3.27
CA PHE A 33 5.17 -0.07 4.16
C PHE A 33 4.25 -1.28 3.91
N SER A 34 3.79 -1.93 4.97
CA SER A 34 2.81 -3.00 4.92
C SER A 34 1.63 -2.67 5.83
N PHE A 35 0.41 -2.77 5.31
CA PHE A 35 -0.84 -2.61 6.06
C PHE A 35 -1.58 -3.94 6.06
N VAL A 36 -1.77 -4.53 7.24
CA VAL A 36 -2.34 -5.88 7.39
C VAL A 36 -3.55 -5.85 8.30
N ASN A 37 -4.69 -6.35 7.84
CA ASN A 37 -5.96 -6.31 8.60
C ASN A 37 -6.35 -4.89 9.04
N CYS A 38 -6.05 -3.90 8.22
CA CYS A 38 -6.35 -2.50 8.52
C CYS A 38 -7.73 -2.10 7.97
N LYS A 39 -8.17 -0.90 8.34
CA LYS A 39 -9.33 -0.23 7.76
C LYS A 39 -8.91 1.15 7.22
N VAL A 40 -9.20 1.43 5.96
CA VAL A 40 -8.98 2.74 5.33
C VAL A 40 -10.34 3.39 5.04
N THR A 41 -10.54 4.58 5.59
CA THR A 41 -11.76 5.40 5.45
C THR A 41 -11.38 6.87 5.37
N GLY A 42 -12.35 7.76 5.17
CA GLY A 42 -12.07 9.19 5.21
C GLY A 42 -13.06 10.02 4.40
N SER A 43 -12.60 11.22 4.04
CA SER A 43 -13.28 12.14 3.15
C SER A 43 -12.44 12.48 1.92
N GLY A 44 -13.08 13.00 0.88
CA GLY A 44 -12.44 13.37 -0.38
C GLY A 44 -12.03 12.14 -1.22
N ALA A 45 -11.34 12.38 -2.33
CA ALA A 45 -10.78 11.34 -3.17
C ALA A 45 -9.38 10.94 -2.69
N LEU A 46 -9.09 9.65 -2.58
CA LEU A 46 -7.85 9.17 -1.96
C LEU A 46 -7.10 8.19 -2.85
N TYR A 47 -5.83 8.48 -3.12
CA TYR A 47 -4.90 7.46 -3.59
C TYR A 47 -4.43 6.60 -2.42
N LEU A 48 -4.30 5.29 -2.63
CA LEU A 48 -3.63 4.38 -1.71
C LEU A 48 -2.17 4.82 -1.46
N GLY A 49 -1.52 5.35 -2.48
CA GLY A 49 -0.19 5.91 -2.31
C GLY A 49 0.32 6.67 -3.53
N ARG A 50 1.34 7.49 -3.29
CA ARG A 50 2.16 8.12 -4.33
C ARG A 50 3.62 7.72 -4.19
N ALA A 51 4.29 7.46 -5.31
CA ALA A 51 5.68 7.04 -5.30
C ALA A 51 6.57 8.23 -4.95
N TRP A 52 6.99 8.38 -3.69
CA TRP A 52 7.92 9.46 -3.36
C TRP A 52 9.32 9.10 -3.85
N GLY A 53 9.80 7.90 -3.52
CA GLY A 53 11.02 7.32 -4.08
C GLY A 53 10.77 6.55 -5.38
N PRO A 54 11.79 6.40 -6.24
CA PRO A 54 11.67 5.68 -7.51
C PRO A 54 11.40 4.18 -7.33
N PHE A 55 11.78 3.58 -6.19
CA PHE A 55 11.55 2.16 -5.89
C PHE A 55 10.49 1.97 -4.79
N SER A 56 9.57 2.94 -4.65
CA SER A 56 8.54 2.97 -3.62
C SER A 56 7.83 1.62 -3.47
N ARG A 57 7.74 1.12 -2.23
CA ARG A 57 7.16 -0.21 -1.92
C ARG A 57 6.09 -0.13 -0.85
N VAL A 58 4.85 -0.44 -1.23
CA VAL A 58 3.67 -0.39 -0.34
C VAL A 58 2.75 -1.59 -0.63
N VAL A 59 2.33 -2.28 0.42
CA VAL A 59 1.40 -3.41 0.33
C VAL A 59 0.21 -3.21 1.28
N PHE A 60 -0.99 -3.41 0.75
CA PHE A 60 -2.21 -3.56 1.54
C PHE A 60 -2.68 -5.02 1.48
N ALA A 61 -2.84 -5.65 2.63
CA ALA A 61 -3.26 -7.03 2.77
C ALA A 61 -4.44 -7.14 3.73
N TYR A 62 -5.49 -7.86 3.33
CA TYR A 62 -6.71 -8.06 4.13
C TYR A 62 -7.30 -6.75 4.67
N THR A 63 -7.10 -5.65 3.93
CA THR A 63 -7.46 -4.31 4.39
C THR A 63 -8.80 -3.92 3.79
N TYR A 64 -9.70 -3.43 4.65
CA TYR A 64 -10.96 -2.83 4.18
C TYR A 64 -10.68 -1.44 3.61
N MET A 65 -11.22 -1.15 2.43
CA MET A 65 -11.09 0.12 1.73
C MET A 65 -12.47 0.70 1.40
N ASP A 66 -12.74 1.89 1.94
CA ASP A 66 -13.98 2.62 1.68
C ASP A 66 -14.03 3.22 0.27
N ASN A 67 -15.21 3.67 -0.18
CA ASN A 67 -15.46 4.11 -1.56
C ASN A 67 -14.74 5.42 -1.95
N ILE A 68 -14.00 6.02 -1.03
CA ILE A 68 -13.16 7.19 -1.25
C ILE A 68 -11.89 6.88 -2.07
N ILE A 69 -11.51 5.61 -2.21
CA ILE A 69 -10.33 5.22 -2.96
C ILE A 69 -10.55 5.47 -4.45
N ILE A 70 -9.68 6.27 -5.05
CA ILE A 70 -9.68 6.54 -6.50
C ILE A 70 -9.46 5.21 -7.24
N PRO A 71 -10.24 4.89 -8.29
CA PRO A 71 -10.12 3.61 -9.01
C PRO A 71 -8.70 3.27 -9.46
N LYS A 72 -7.94 4.26 -9.97
CA LYS A 72 -6.51 4.10 -10.33
C LYS A 72 -5.64 3.63 -9.16
N GLY A 73 -6.00 3.99 -7.93
CA GLY A 73 -5.37 3.55 -6.69
C GLY A 73 -4.04 4.22 -6.38
N TRP A 74 -3.18 4.43 -7.38
CA TRP A 74 -1.80 4.87 -7.17
C TRP A 74 -1.41 6.03 -8.09
N TYR A 75 -0.47 6.84 -7.62
CA TYR A 75 0.06 7.98 -8.38
C TYR A 75 1.59 7.94 -8.48
N ASN A 76 2.12 8.04 -9.70
CA ASN A 76 3.55 7.99 -9.99
C ASN A 76 4.18 9.37 -10.24
N TRP A 77 3.49 10.47 -9.91
CA TRP A 77 3.92 11.83 -10.27
C TRP A 77 3.99 12.09 -11.78
N GLY A 78 3.39 11.24 -12.61
CA GLY A 78 3.51 11.35 -14.07
C GLY A 78 4.89 10.94 -14.59
N ASP A 79 5.67 10.18 -13.82
CA ASP A 79 6.96 9.64 -14.21
C ASP A 79 6.82 8.15 -14.58
N PRO A 80 6.82 7.79 -15.88
CA PRO A 80 6.66 6.42 -16.32
C PRO A 80 7.81 5.50 -15.87
N ASN A 81 8.99 6.04 -15.56
CA ASN A 81 10.11 5.21 -15.10
C ASN A 81 9.80 4.55 -13.75
N ARG A 82 9.01 5.22 -12.90
CA ARG A 82 8.58 4.66 -11.61
C ARG A 82 7.66 3.47 -11.79
N GLU A 83 6.89 3.41 -12.87
CA GLU A 83 5.97 2.30 -13.14
C GLU A 83 6.73 0.96 -13.30
N LEU A 84 8.00 1.02 -13.72
CA LEU A 84 8.86 -0.15 -13.90
C LEU A 84 9.49 -0.66 -12.59
N THR A 85 9.59 0.20 -11.57
CA THR A 85 10.45 -0.02 -10.40
C THR A 85 9.71 -0.05 -9.07
N VAL A 86 8.52 0.57 -8.98
CA VAL A 86 7.71 0.54 -7.76
C VAL A 86 7.10 -0.84 -7.52
N PHE A 87 6.81 -1.14 -6.27
CA PHE A 87 6.10 -2.35 -5.88
C PHE A 87 4.86 -1.97 -5.07
N TYR A 88 3.72 -1.90 -5.76
CA TYR A 88 2.42 -1.62 -5.15
C TYR A 88 1.49 -2.81 -5.24
N GLY A 89 1.20 -3.39 -4.08
CA GLY A 89 0.45 -4.63 -3.95
C GLY A 89 -0.87 -4.45 -3.20
N GLN A 90 -1.92 -5.10 -3.70
CA GLN A 90 -3.14 -5.37 -2.95
C GLN A 90 -3.32 -6.88 -2.83
N TYR A 91 -3.67 -7.37 -1.65
CA TYR A 91 -3.92 -8.78 -1.39
C TYR A 91 -5.19 -8.97 -0.57
N LYS A 92 -6.19 -9.65 -1.15
CA LYS A 92 -7.47 -9.97 -0.48
C LYS A 92 -8.09 -8.77 0.28
N CYS A 93 -7.97 -7.58 -0.31
CA CYS A 93 -8.59 -6.36 0.23
C CYS A 93 -10.10 -6.37 -0.06
N THR A 94 -10.88 -5.73 0.80
CA THR A 94 -12.35 -5.77 0.75
C THR A 94 -12.96 -4.39 0.87
N GLY A 95 -14.26 -4.28 0.62
CA GLY A 95 -14.99 -3.00 0.67
C GLY A 95 -15.12 -2.34 -0.71
N PRO A 96 -15.94 -1.29 -0.80
CA PRO A 96 -16.34 -0.69 -2.07
C PRO A 96 -15.17 -0.03 -2.82
N GLY A 97 -14.12 0.41 -2.13
CA GLY A 97 -12.91 0.97 -2.75
C GLY A 97 -11.85 -0.04 -3.14
N ALA A 98 -12.01 -1.33 -2.80
CA ALA A 98 -10.95 -2.34 -2.95
C ALA A 98 -10.86 -2.99 -4.34
N SER A 99 -11.83 -2.76 -5.23
CA SER A 99 -11.84 -3.38 -6.56
C SER A 99 -10.53 -3.14 -7.31
N PHE A 100 -9.92 -4.22 -7.80
CA PHE A 100 -8.68 -4.16 -8.57
C PHE A 100 -8.90 -3.76 -10.03
N ALA A 101 -10.10 -3.96 -10.58
CA ALA A 101 -10.39 -3.82 -12.02
C ALA A 101 -10.09 -2.42 -12.59
N GLY A 102 -10.10 -1.37 -11.77
CA GLY A 102 -9.81 0.01 -12.18
C GLY A 102 -8.39 0.50 -11.89
N ARG A 103 -7.53 -0.36 -11.32
CA ARG A 103 -6.19 0.02 -10.88
C ARG A 103 -5.26 0.26 -12.07
N VAL A 104 -4.23 1.07 -11.84
CA VAL A 104 -3.13 1.24 -12.80
C VAL A 104 -2.48 -0.11 -13.10
N SER A 105 -2.10 -0.32 -14.36
CA SER A 105 -1.56 -1.60 -14.87
C SER A 105 -0.23 -2.03 -14.24
N TRP A 106 0.52 -1.08 -13.69
CA TRP A 106 1.78 -1.32 -12.99
C TRP A 106 1.63 -1.62 -11.49
N SER A 107 0.40 -1.65 -10.98
CA SER A 107 0.12 -2.20 -9.65
C SER A 107 -0.22 -3.69 -9.73
N ARG A 108 -0.18 -4.39 -8.60
CA ARG A 108 -0.26 -5.86 -8.55
C ARG A 108 -1.37 -6.32 -7.61
N GLU A 109 -2.21 -7.22 -8.10
CA GLU A 109 -3.03 -8.07 -7.25
C GLU A 109 -2.17 -9.27 -6.88
N LEU A 110 -1.79 -9.37 -5.60
CA LEU A 110 -0.80 -10.33 -5.16
C LEU A 110 -1.43 -11.70 -4.98
N THR A 111 -0.65 -12.73 -5.28
CA THR A 111 -0.91 -14.11 -4.87
C THR A 111 -0.57 -14.34 -3.39
N ASP A 112 -1.01 -15.47 -2.83
CA ASP A 112 -0.69 -15.86 -1.46
C ASP A 112 0.83 -15.89 -1.20
N SER A 113 1.62 -16.37 -2.17
CA SER A 113 3.09 -16.45 -2.06
C SER A 113 3.75 -15.06 -2.12
N GLU A 114 3.28 -14.17 -3.00
CA GLU A 114 3.79 -12.80 -3.11
C GLU A 114 3.44 -11.95 -1.87
N ALA A 115 2.28 -12.20 -1.24
CA ALA A 115 1.83 -11.45 -0.07
C ALA A 115 2.45 -11.94 1.24
N LYS A 116 2.90 -13.20 1.31
CA LYS A 116 3.43 -13.83 2.53
C LYS A 116 4.55 -13.03 3.21
N PRO A 117 5.57 -12.50 2.51
CA PRO A 117 6.63 -11.73 3.14
C PRO A 117 6.08 -10.50 3.89
N PHE A 118 5.12 -9.79 3.29
CA PHE A 118 4.58 -8.53 3.81
C PHE A 118 3.56 -8.68 4.94
N THR A 119 2.92 -9.86 5.05
CA THR A 119 1.90 -10.12 6.07
C THR A 119 2.49 -10.73 7.36
N SER A 120 3.67 -11.33 7.26
CA SER A 120 4.40 -11.93 8.37
C SER A 120 5.03 -10.89 9.31
N LEU A 121 5.53 -11.32 10.47
CA LEU A 121 6.37 -10.48 11.33
C LEU A 121 7.78 -10.29 10.77
N ASN A 122 8.21 -11.15 9.84
CA ASN A 122 9.54 -11.10 9.23
C ASN A 122 9.75 -9.84 8.39
N PHE A 123 8.68 -9.16 7.96
CA PHE A 123 8.80 -7.88 7.24
C PHE A 123 9.43 -6.75 8.07
N ILE A 124 9.50 -6.91 9.40
CA ILE A 124 10.07 -5.92 10.31
C ILE A 124 11.01 -6.57 11.33
N ASP A 125 11.50 -7.77 11.01
CA ASP A 125 12.29 -8.62 11.93
C ASP A 125 11.60 -8.80 13.29
N GLY A 126 10.26 -8.80 13.29
CA GLY A 126 9.44 -8.69 14.50
C GLY A 126 9.62 -9.86 15.46
N SER A 127 10.01 -11.04 14.97
CA SER A 127 10.32 -12.20 15.81
C SER A 127 11.49 -11.97 16.77
N GLU A 128 12.36 -11.01 16.49
CA GLU A 128 13.54 -10.73 17.31
C GLU A 128 13.24 -9.80 18.49
N TRP A 129 12.18 -8.98 18.42
CA TRP A 129 11.97 -7.89 19.38
C TRP A 129 10.53 -7.71 19.85
N ILE A 130 9.52 -8.22 19.13
CA ILE A 130 8.14 -8.22 19.59
C ILE A 130 7.96 -9.42 20.53
N LYS A 131 7.70 -9.13 21.80
CA LYS A 131 7.31 -10.15 22.77
C LYS A 131 5.85 -10.54 22.49
N MET A 132 5.62 -11.84 22.29
CA MET A 132 4.30 -12.44 22.14
C MET A 132 3.70 -12.81 23.50
#